data_AF-A0A9X9LNK4-F1
#
_entry.id   AF-A0A9X9LNK4-F1
#
_cell.length_a   1.000
_cell.length_b   1.000
_cell.length_c   1.000
_cell.angle_alpha   90.00
_cell.angle_beta   90.00
_cell.angle_gamma   90.00
#
_symmetry.space_group_name_H-M   'P 1'
#
loop_
_entity.id
_entity.type
_entity.pdbx_description
1 polymer ?
#
loop_
_entity_poly.entity_id
_entity_poly.type
_entity_poly.pdbx_seq_one_letter_code
_entity_poly.pdbx_strand_id
1 'polypeptide(L)'
;MHITGPEDGDPVRPGVAMTDLATGLYAYGAIMAGLIQRYKTGKGLFIDCNLLSSQVACLTQVAANYLIGQKEAKRWGTAHGSIVPYQVGLIHTAQGWAALICSFV
;
A
#
# COMPACT_ATOMS: atom_id res chain seq x y z
N MET A 1 4.98 6.89 8.13
CA MET A 1 5.96 7.22 7.06
C MET A 1 7.28 6.48 7.21
N HIS A 2 7.49 5.68 8.27
CA HIS A 2 8.75 5.00 8.58
C HIS A 2 9.29 4.09 7.47
N ILE A 3 8.45 3.62 6.55
CA ILE A 3 8.77 2.63 5.50
C ILE A 3 9.02 3.22 4.11
N THR A 4 8.84 4.54 3.93
CA THR A 4 8.94 5.19 2.62
C THR A 4 10.15 6.12 2.58
N GLY A 5 10.99 5.97 1.55
CA GLY A 5 12.22 6.75 1.36
C GLY A 5 13.45 5.86 1.12
N PRO A 6 14.63 6.46 0.89
CA PRO A 6 15.90 5.74 0.82
C PRO A 6 16.17 4.97 2.12
N GLU A 7 16.92 3.86 2.04
CA GLU A 7 17.23 3.00 3.20
C GLU A 7 17.89 3.80 4.34
N ASP A 8 18.94 4.56 4.01
CA ASP A 8 19.67 5.42 4.96
C ASP A 8 19.21 6.88 4.94
N GLY A 9 18.10 7.18 4.27
CA GLY A 9 17.58 8.53 4.11
C GLY A 9 16.50 8.89 5.12
N ASP A 10 16.15 10.17 5.13
CA ASP A 10 14.99 10.68 5.86
C ASP A 10 13.68 10.07 5.31
N PRO A 11 12.66 9.85 6.17
CA PRO A 11 11.34 9.42 5.72
C PRO A 11 10.74 10.39 4.71
N VAL A 12 10.30 9.88 3.56
CA VAL A 12 9.72 10.69 2.48
C VAL A 12 8.23 10.42 2.38
N ARG A 13 7.44 11.50 2.21
CA ARG A 13 6.01 11.37 1.91
C ARG A 13 5.83 10.79 0.50
N PRO A 14 4.91 9.82 0.29
CA PRO A 14 4.51 9.42 -1.06
C PRO A 14 4.12 10.64 -1.91
N GLY A 15 4.46 10.62 -3.20
CA GLY A 15 4.27 11.78 -4.10
C GLY A 15 2.81 12.18 -4.34
N VAL A 16 1.86 11.35 -3.92
CA VAL A 16 0.42 11.64 -3.92
C VAL A 16 -0.18 11.33 -2.57
N ALA A 17 -1.37 11.87 -2.29
CA ALA A 17 -2.12 11.60 -1.08
C ALA A 17 -2.70 10.17 -1.08
N MET A 18 -1.82 9.16 -0.98
CA MET A 18 -2.18 7.74 -1.06
C MET A 18 -3.24 7.34 -0.03
N THR A 19 -3.17 7.89 1.18
CA THR A 19 -4.15 7.61 2.23
C THR A 19 -5.55 8.09 1.84
N ASP A 20 -5.65 9.27 1.24
CA ASP A 20 -6.94 9.85 0.83
C ASP A 20 -7.54 9.07 -0.33
N LEU A 21 -6.70 8.70 -1.31
CA LEU A 21 -7.11 7.87 -2.45
C LEU A 21 -7.59 6.48 -2.02
N ALA A 22 -6.85 5.82 -1.13
CA ALA A 22 -7.22 4.51 -0.60
C ALA A 22 -8.55 4.60 0.17
N THR A 23 -8.71 5.62 1.00
CA THR A 23 -9.94 5.84 1.78
C THR A 23 -11.14 6.10 0.86
N GLY A 24 -10.95 6.89 -0.20
CA GLY A 24 -11.98 7.11 -1.22
C GLY A 24 -12.39 5.81 -1.91
N LEU A 25 -11.44 4.93 -2.23
CA LEU A 25 -11.73 3.63 -2.85
C LEU A 25 -12.48 2.70 -1.89
N TYR A 26 -12.11 2.67 -0.61
CA TYR A 26 -12.84 1.93 0.42
C TYR A 26 -14.26 2.46 0.61
N ALA A 27 -14.43 3.79 0.69
CA ALA A 27 -15.73 4.43 0.81
C ALA A 27 -16.63 4.11 -0.40
N TYR A 28 -16.09 4.19 -1.62
CA TYR A 28 -16.80 3.80 -2.83
C TYR A 28 -17.28 2.34 -2.77
N GLY A 29 -16.39 1.41 -2.41
CA GLY A 29 -16.74 0.00 -2.27
C GLY A 29 -17.83 -0.24 -1.20
N ALA A 30 -17.73 0.44 -0.06
CA ALA A 30 -18.72 0.35 1.02
C ALA A 30 -20.09 0.90 0.59
N ILE A 31 -20.13 1.99 -0.16
CA ILE A 31 -21.37 2.55 -0.72
C ILE A 31 -22.02 1.57 -1.69
N MET A 32 -21.25 0.97 -2.60
CA MET A 32 -21.75 -0.03 -3.55
C MET A 32 -22.32 -1.26 -2.83
N ALA A 33 -21.60 -1.78 -1.83
CA ALA A 33 -22.08 -2.88 -1.00
C ALA A 33 -23.39 -2.50 -0.27
N GLY A 34 -23.48 -1.26 0.19
CA GLY A 34 -24.67 -0.74 0.86
C GLY A 34 -25.89 -0.58 -0.03
N LEU A 35 -25.70 -0.15 -1.28
CA LEU A 35 -26.77 -0.11 -2.26
C LEU A 35 -27.31 -1.51 -2.55
N ILE A 36 -26.44 -2.51 -2.65
CA ILE A 36 -26.83 -3.91 -2.83
C ILE A 36 -27.62 -4.42 -1.61
N GLN A 37 -27.17 -4.10 -0.38
CA GLN A 37 -27.89 -4.47 0.84
C GLN A 37 -29.27 -3.81 0.90
N ARG A 38 -29.36 -2.52 0.57
CA ARG A 38 -30.62 -1.79 0.52
C ARG A 38 -31.57 -2.38 -0.53
N TYR A 39 -31.05 -2.76 -1.69
CA TYR A 39 -31.86 -3.42 -2.72
C TYR A 39 -32.45 -4.75 -2.24
N LYS A 40 -31.67 -5.56 -1.51
CA LYS A 40 -32.12 -6.87 -1.01
C LYS A 40 -33.05 -6.78 0.21
N THR A 41 -32.81 -5.82 1.11
CA THR A 41 -33.44 -5.80 2.44
C THR A 41 -34.36 -4.60 2.68
N GLY A 42 -34.33 -3.60 1.80
CA GLY A 42 -34.99 -2.31 1.98
C GLY A 42 -34.33 -1.38 2.99
N LYS A 43 -33.31 -1.84 3.74
CA LYS A 43 -32.64 -1.07 4.81
C LYS A 43 -31.29 -0.53 4.33
N GLY A 44 -31.03 0.74 4.62
CA GLY A 44 -29.69 1.33 4.44
C GLY A 44 -28.70 0.89 5.50
N LEU A 45 -27.44 1.27 5.36
CA LEU A 45 -26.42 1.13 6.40
C LEU A 45 -25.71 2.47 6.67
N PHE A 46 -25.09 2.56 7.83
CA PHE A 46 -24.17 3.62 8.19
C PHE A 46 -22.74 3.16 7.90
N ILE A 47 -22.02 3.91 7.06
CA ILE A 47 -20.64 3.61 6.68
C ILE A 47 -19.73 4.52 7.49
N ASP A 48 -18.85 3.94 8.29
CA ASP A 48 -17.76 4.66 8.96
C ASP A 48 -16.46 4.43 8.19
N CYS A 49 -15.82 5.52 7.76
CA CYS A 49 -14.57 5.49 7.01
C CYS A 49 -13.56 6.42 7.68
N ASN A 50 -12.41 5.85 8.02
CA ASN A 50 -11.33 6.52 8.74
C ASN A 50 -10.02 6.39 7.94
N LEU A 51 -9.35 7.52 7.72
CA LEU A 51 -8.05 7.61 7.06
C LEU A 51 -7.00 6.68 7.70
N LEU A 52 -6.98 6.57 9.02
CA LEU A 52 -6.04 5.71 9.74
C LEU A 52 -6.33 4.23 9.47
N SER A 53 -7.59 3.80 9.54
CA SER A 53 -7.97 2.41 9.26
C SER A 53 -7.61 2.01 7.82
N SER A 54 -7.86 2.90 6.86
CA SER A 54 -7.46 2.69 5.47
C SER A 54 -5.93 2.63 5.30
N GLN A 55 -5.18 3.47 6.01
CA GLN A 55 -3.72 3.44 5.96
C GLN A 55 -3.15 2.14 6.56
N VAL A 56 -3.71 1.66 7.67
CA VAL A 56 -3.30 0.39 8.30
C VAL A 56 -3.62 -0.78 7.37
N ALA A 57 -4.78 -0.78 6.71
CA ALA A 57 -5.13 -1.82 5.74
C ALA A 57 -4.15 -1.87 4.55
N CYS A 58 -3.64 -0.73 4.10
CA CYS A 58 -2.67 -0.66 3.00
C CYS A 58 -1.26 -1.18 3.36
N LEU A 59 -0.94 -1.45 4.62
CA LEU A 59 0.37 -1.98 5.01
C LEU A 59 0.58 -3.44 4.58
N THR A 60 -0.49 -4.22 4.41
CA THR A 60 -0.50 -5.61 3.90
C THR A 60 0.68 -6.45 4.44
N GLN A 61 1.68 -6.74 3.59
CA GLN A 61 2.82 -7.60 3.93
C GLN A 61 3.69 -7.02 5.06
N VAL A 62 3.80 -5.70 5.14
CA VAL A 62 4.57 -5.01 6.19
C VAL A 62 3.91 -5.22 7.56
N ALA A 63 2.59 -5.14 7.62
CA ALA A 63 1.84 -5.42 8.86
C ALA A 63 1.96 -6.90 9.25
N ALA A 64 1.87 -7.82 8.29
CA ALA A 64 2.04 -9.25 8.55
C ALA A 64 3.44 -9.59 9.09
N ASN A 65 4.49 -8.99 8.53
CA ASN A 65 5.87 -9.18 8.98
C ASN A 65 6.07 -8.71 10.44
N TYR A 66 5.42 -7.62 10.83
CA TYR A 66 5.47 -7.13 12.20
C TYR A 66 4.65 -8.00 13.16
N LEU A 67 3.38 -8.27 12.83
CA LEU A 67 2.45 -8.98 13.72
C LEU A 67 2.81 -10.46 13.89
N ILE A 68 3.19 -11.14 12.81
CA ILE A 68 3.50 -12.58 12.81
C ILE A 68 5.00 -12.80 12.97
N GLY A 69 5.79 -12.10 12.16
CA GLY A 69 7.23 -12.30 12.10
C GLY A 69 8.02 -11.57 13.18
N GLN A 70 7.39 -10.67 13.95
CA GLN A 70 8.05 -9.79 14.93
C GLN A 70 9.23 -9.01 14.34
N LYS A 71 9.14 -8.71 13.03
CA LYS A 71 10.16 -7.97 12.28
C LYS A 71 9.69 -6.55 12.06
N GLU A 72 10.43 -5.60 12.61
CA GLU A 72 10.17 -4.19 12.39
C GLU A 72 10.38 -3.83 10.91
N ALA A 73 9.49 -2.98 10.41
CA ALA A 73 9.56 -2.53 9.04
C ALA A 73 10.72 -1.54 8.87
N LYS A 74 11.47 -1.65 7.78
CA LYS A 74 12.50 -0.67 7.41
C LYS A 74 12.27 -0.10 6.01
N ARG A 75 12.96 0.99 5.71
CA ARG A 75 13.01 1.56 4.36
C ARG A 75 13.94 0.70 3.50
N TRP A 76 13.52 0.42 2.27
CA TRP A 76 14.29 -0.37 1.31
C TRP A 76 14.61 0.43 0.03
N GLY A 77 14.32 1.74 0.00
CA GLY A 77 14.40 2.52 -1.22
C GLY A 77 13.47 1.96 -2.31
N THR A 78 14.04 1.60 -3.45
CA THR A 78 13.32 0.99 -4.58
C THR A 78 13.37 -0.54 -4.59
N ALA A 79 14.09 -1.17 -3.66
CA ALA A 79 14.21 -2.62 -3.57
C ALA A 79 13.05 -3.25 -2.79
N HIS A 80 12.68 -4.48 -3.14
CA HIS A 80 11.70 -5.27 -2.38
C HIS A 80 12.39 -6.05 -1.25
N GLY A 81 11.85 -6.00 -0.04
CA GLY A 81 12.47 -6.61 1.15
C GLY A 81 12.52 -8.15 1.18
N SER A 82 11.89 -8.84 0.23
CA SER A 82 11.85 -10.32 0.19
C SER A 82 12.03 -10.96 -1.18
N ILE A 83 12.09 -10.17 -2.26
CA ILE A 83 12.20 -10.69 -3.63
C ILE A 83 13.38 -9.98 -4.27
N VAL A 84 14.38 -10.75 -4.69
CA VAL A 84 15.60 -10.21 -5.29
C VAL A 84 15.90 -10.99 -6.58
N PRO A 85 16.14 -10.31 -7.72
CA PRO A 85 16.14 -8.86 -7.92
C PRO A 85 14.74 -8.29 -8.22
N TYR A 86 14.18 -7.51 -7.29
CA TYR A 86 13.01 -6.65 -7.50
C TYR A 86 13.39 -5.23 -7.06
N GLN A 87 13.87 -4.43 -8.01
CA GLN A 87 14.39 -3.10 -7.73
C GLN A 87 14.28 -2.21 -8.97
N VAL A 88 13.88 -0.95 -8.77
CA VAL A 88 14.04 0.12 -9.76
C VAL A 88 15.45 0.69 -9.64
N GLY A 89 16.33 0.45 -10.62
CA GLY A 89 17.69 1.01 -10.59
C GLY A 89 18.82 0.20 -11.21
N LEU A 90 18.62 -1.09 -11.52
CA LEU A 90 19.71 -1.95 -12.02
C LEU A 90 20.07 -1.72 -13.50
N ILE A 91 19.20 -1.07 -14.29
CA ILE A 91 19.44 -0.84 -15.72
C ILE A 91 19.29 0.65 -16.01
N HIS A 92 20.42 1.34 -16.15
CA HIS A 92 20.48 2.70 -16.66
C HIS A 92 20.37 2.63 -18.19
N THR A 93 19.17 2.82 -18.73
CA THR A 93 19.01 2.95 -20.19
C THR A 93 19.26 4.40 -20.58
N ALA A 94 19.63 4.65 -21.85
CA ALA A 94 19.86 6.01 -22.36
C ALA A 94 18.63 6.95 -22.26
N GLN A 95 17.46 6.43 -21.87
CA GLN A 95 16.18 7.14 -21.84
C GLN A 95 15.55 7.21 -20.42
N GLY A 96 16.20 6.64 -19.40
CA GLY A 96 15.71 6.70 -18.02
C GLY A 96 15.90 5.43 -17.21
N TRP A 97 15.20 5.38 -16.06
CA TRP A 97 15.24 4.29 -15.09
C TRP A 97 14.26 3.18 -15.46
N ALA A 98 14.73 1.93 -15.48
CA ALA A 98 13.88 0.75 -15.64
C ALA A 98 13.81 -0.07 -14.34
N ALA A 99 12.64 -0.66 -14.09
CA ALA A 99 12.43 -1.63 -13.02
C ALA A 99 12.83 -3.03 -13.50
N LEU A 100 13.71 -3.72 -12.76
CA LEU A 100 13.96 -5.14 -12.96
C LEU A 100 13.17 -5.92 -11.93
N ILE A 101 12.30 -6.80 -12.40
CA ILE A 101 11.48 -7.70 -11.59
C ILE A 101 11.75 -9.11 -12.09
N CYS A 102 12.49 -9.90 -11.32
CA CYS A 102 12.66 -11.33 -11.58
C CYS A 102 12.01 -12.10 -10.44
N SER A 103 10.78 -12.56 -10.65
CA SER A 103 10.12 -13.47 -9.74
C SER A 103 10.43 -14.90 -10.20
N PHE A 104 11.31 -15.61 -9.47
CA PHE A 104 11.34 -17.07 -9.56
C PHE A 104 10.10 -17.60 -8.84
N VAL A 105 9.03 -17.83 -9.60
CA VAL A 105 7.96 -18.77 -9.24
C VAL A 105 8.18 -20.03 -10.06
#